data_AF-A0A8T3VBQ3-F1
#
_entry.id   AF-A0A8T3VBQ3-F1
#
_cell.length_a   1.000
_cell.length_b   1.000
_cell.length_c   1.000
_cell.angle_alpha   90.00
_cell.angle_beta   90.00
_cell.angle_gamma   90.00
#
_symmetry.space_group_name_H-M   'P 1'
#
loop_
_entity.id
_entity.type
_entity.pdbx_description
1 polymer ?
#
loop_
_entity_poly.entity_id
_entity_poly.type
_entity_poly.pdbx_seq_one_letter_code
_entity_poly.pdbx_strand_id
1 'polypeptide(L)'
;PYAFAMASGVGSASMNAAAIGPTLAAFPGMETQIEAFAGFSNLLSFCVGIYIVIFVALPLTEKMYNWLEPKIGKDAIIPEKEDE
;
A
#
# COMPACT_ATOMS: atom_id res chain seq x y z
N PRO A 1 19.63 -8.63 -10.52
CA PRO A 1 18.66 -9.31 -9.63
C PRO A 1 18.16 -8.43 -8.46
N TYR A 2 19.04 -7.74 -7.70
CA TYR A 2 18.62 -6.94 -6.54
C TYR A 2 17.69 -5.76 -6.85
N ALA A 3 18.00 -4.99 -7.90
CA ALA A 3 17.16 -3.86 -8.31
C ALA A 3 15.74 -4.30 -8.73
N PHE A 4 15.62 -5.48 -9.35
CA PHE A 4 14.32 -6.05 -9.74
C PHE A 4 13.53 -6.56 -8.53
N ALA A 5 14.19 -7.20 -7.56
CA ALA A 5 13.59 -7.62 -6.30
C ALA A 5 13.09 -6.45 -5.44
N MET A 6 13.84 -5.35 -5.41
CA MET A 6 13.40 -4.11 -4.76
C MET A 6 12.24 -3.46 -5.52
N ALA A 7 12.28 -3.43 -6.86
CA ALA A 7 11.20 -2.89 -7.67
C ALA A 7 9.90 -3.69 -7.53
N SER A 8 9.96 -5.03 -7.44
CA SER A 8 8.78 -5.87 -7.19
C SER A 8 8.23 -5.74 -5.78
N GLY A 9 9.08 -5.38 -4.82
CA GLY A 9 8.69 -5.11 -3.43
C GLY A 9 8.00 -3.77 -3.21
N VAL A 10 8.08 -2.83 -4.17
CA VAL A 10 7.24 -1.61 -4.18
C VAL A 10 5.88 -1.98 -4.78
N GLY A 11 5.07 -2.70 -4.01
CA GLY A 11 3.74 -3.13 -4.45
C GLY A 11 3.11 -4.10 -3.48
N SER A 12 1.89 -4.55 -3.79
CA SER A 12 1.16 -5.52 -2.97
C SER A 12 1.95 -6.81 -2.78
N ALA A 13 1.88 -7.41 -1.59
CA ALA A 13 2.57 -8.66 -1.25
C ALA A 13 2.35 -9.78 -2.29
N SER A 14 1.17 -9.83 -2.92
CA SER A 14 0.85 -10.79 -3.98
C SER A 14 1.58 -10.52 -5.30
N MET A 15 1.76 -9.25 -5.68
CA MET A 15 2.54 -8.86 -6.87
C MET A 15 4.03 -9.17 -6.65
N ASN A 16 4.52 -8.95 -5.44
CA ASN A 16 5.88 -9.27 -5.06
C ASN A 16 6.13 -10.79 -5.12
N ALA A 17 5.28 -11.61 -4.49
CA ALA A 17 5.41 -13.07 -4.54
C ALA A 17 5.40 -13.63 -5.97
N ALA A 18 4.55 -13.09 -6.85
CA ALA A 18 4.48 -13.49 -8.25
C ALA A 18 5.73 -13.10 -9.06
N ALA A 19 6.32 -11.94 -8.80
CA ALA A 19 7.48 -11.42 -9.52
C ALA A 19 8.81 -12.02 -9.04
N ILE A 20 8.92 -12.37 -7.75
CA ILE A 20 10.14 -13.00 -7.24
C ILE A 20 10.20 -14.48 -7.65
N GLY A 21 9.07 -15.20 -7.74
CA GLY A 21 9.04 -16.64 -8.05
C GLY A 21 9.91 -17.09 -9.24
N PRO A 22 9.82 -16.44 -10.42
CA PRO A 22 10.70 -16.73 -11.57
C PRO A 22 12.16 -16.34 -11.32
N THR A 23 12.39 -15.32 -10.49
CA THR A 23 13.71 -14.77 -10.18
C THR A 23 14.48 -15.65 -9.18
N LEU A 24 13.79 -16.24 -8.18
CA LEU A 24 14.35 -17.28 -7.29
C LEU A 24 14.76 -18.51 -8.12
N ALA A 25 13.89 -18.97 -9.02
CA ALA A 25 14.16 -20.11 -9.90
C ALA A 25 15.33 -19.88 -10.87
N ALA A 26 15.55 -18.63 -11.31
CA ALA A 26 16.66 -18.27 -12.20
C ALA A 26 17.99 -18.03 -11.46
N PHE A 27 17.97 -17.70 -10.16
CA PHE A 27 19.16 -17.37 -9.36
C PHE A 27 19.09 -17.97 -7.94
N PRO A 28 19.28 -19.30 -7.80
CA PRO A 28 19.15 -20.03 -6.52
C PRO A 28 20.21 -19.67 -5.46
N GLY A 29 21.26 -18.94 -5.83
CA GLY A 29 22.31 -18.51 -4.89
C GLY A 29 22.01 -17.19 -4.13
N MET A 30 20.96 -16.47 -4.50
CA MET A 30 20.64 -15.14 -3.94
C MET A 30 19.24 -15.04 -3.33
N GLU A 31 18.53 -16.15 -3.22
CA GLU A 31 17.14 -16.24 -2.71
C GLU A 31 16.95 -15.49 -1.39
N THR A 32 17.77 -15.77 -0.39
CA THR A 32 17.64 -15.18 0.96
C THR A 32 17.78 -13.65 0.96
N GLN A 33 18.68 -13.10 0.13
CA GLN A 33 18.85 -11.65 0.07
C GLN A 33 17.71 -10.99 -0.72
N ILE A 34 17.24 -11.65 -1.78
CA ILE A 34 16.14 -11.17 -2.61
C ILE A 34 14.83 -11.12 -1.79
N GLU A 35 14.53 -12.16 -1.02
CA GLU A 35 13.37 -12.18 -0.12
C GLU A 35 13.47 -11.12 0.99
N ALA A 36 14.66 -10.97 1.60
CA ALA A 36 14.88 -9.95 2.64
C ALA A 36 14.66 -8.53 2.11
N PHE A 37 15.21 -8.20 0.93
CA PHE A 37 15.02 -6.89 0.29
C PHE A 37 13.58 -6.67 -0.15
N ALA A 38 12.94 -7.67 -0.73
CA ALA A 38 11.58 -7.55 -1.23
C ALA A 38 10.56 -7.43 -0.08
N GLY A 39 10.75 -8.16 1.02
CA GLY A 39 9.96 -8.03 2.25
C GLY A 39 10.15 -6.66 2.91
N PHE A 40 11.40 -6.18 3.00
CA PHE A 40 11.70 -4.85 3.52
C PHE A 40 11.05 -3.73 2.69
N SER A 41 11.11 -3.82 1.35
CA SER A 41 10.47 -2.85 0.45
C SER A 41 8.95 -2.84 0.58
N ASN A 42 8.32 -4.00 0.78
CA ASN A 42 6.88 -4.09 1.03
C ASN A 42 6.50 -3.42 2.36
N LEU A 43 7.26 -3.68 3.43
CA LEU A 43 7.05 -3.02 4.74
C LEU A 43 7.22 -1.49 4.65
N LEU A 44 8.23 -1.03 3.93
CA LEU A 44 8.47 0.40 3.69
C LEU A 44 7.30 1.04 2.94
N SER A 45 6.78 0.35 1.92
CA SER A 45 5.61 0.79 1.15
C SER A 45 4.35 0.87 2.00
N PHE A 46 4.13 -0.08 2.91
CA PHE A 46 3.04 -0.03 3.88
C PHE A 46 3.19 1.12 4.87
N CYS A 47 4.39 1.29 5.44
CA CYS A 47 4.67 2.37 6.39
C CYS A 47 4.38 3.73 5.76
N VAL A 48 4.96 4.00 4.59
CA VAL A 48 4.73 5.24 3.83
C VAL A 48 3.28 5.36 3.39
N GLY A 49 2.66 4.26 2.95
CA GLY A 49 1.26 4.22 2.54
C GLY A 49 0.29 4.66 3.64
N ILE A 50 0.49 4.20 4.87
CA ILE A 50 -0.34 4.62 6.02
C ILE A 50 -0.20 6.13 6.27
N TYR A 51 1.02 6.67 6.24
CA TYR A 51 1.23 8.11 6.40
C TYR A 51 0.54 8.92 5.28
N ILE A 52 0.62 8.46 4.03
CA ILE A 52 -0.07 9.09 2.90
C ILE A 52 -1.58 9.00 3.07
N VAL A 53 -2.11 7.88 3.55
CA VAL A 53 -3.56 7.71 3.79
C VAL A 53 -4.05 8.69 4.86
N ILE A 54 -3.33 8.83 5.98
CA ILE A 54 -3.71 9.74 7.06
C ILE A 54 -3.67 11.20 6.60
N PHE A 55 -2.60 11.62 5.91
CA PHE A 55 -2.44 13.02 5.53
C PHE A 55 -3.16 13.43 4.25
N VAL A 56 -3.37 12.51 3.31
CA VAL A 56 -3.90 12.81 1.98
C VAL A 56 -5.26 12.14 1.75
N ALA A 57 -5.40 10.85 2.10
CA ALA A 57 -6.65 10.14 1.83
C ALA A 57 -7.78 10.55 2.77
N LEU A 58 -7.54 10.82 4.05
CA LEU A 58 -8.56 11.33 4.97
C LEU A 58 -9.16 12.68 4.51
N PRO A 59 -8.37 13.75 4.26
CA PRO A 59 -8.95 15.02 3.80
C PRO A 59 -9.57 14.92 2.39
N LEU A 60 -9.05 14.02 1.54
CA LEU A 60 -9.66 13.75 0.24
C LEU A 60 -11.00 13.02 0.39
N THR A 61 -11.10 12.07 1.32
CA THR A 61 -12.32 11.32 1.60
C THR A 61 -13.39 12.22 2.16
N GLU A 62 -13.08 13.13 3.10
CA GLU A 62 -14.04 14.13 3.58
C GLU A 62 -14.54 15.05 2.46
N LYS A 63 -13.64 15.53 1.59
CA LYS A 63 -14.03 16.37 0.44
C LYS A 63 -14.91 15.62 -0.55
N MET A 64 -14.57 14.37 -0.85
CA MET A 64 -15.37 13.53 -1.74
C MET A 64 -16.72 13.17 -1.10
N TYR A 65 -16.74 12.86 0.19
CA TYR A 65 -17.96 12.57 0.94
C TYR A 65 -18.89 13.79 0.93
N ASN A 66 -18.42 14.97 1.31
CA ASN A 66 -19.20 16.22 1.26
C ASN A 66 -19.71 16.57 -0.15
N TRP A 67 -19.04 16.11 -1.21
CA TRP A 67 -19.47 16.36 -2.58
C TRP A 67 -20.46 15.32 -3.11
N LEU A 68 -20.34 14.06 -2.67
CA LEU A 68 -21.17 12.94 -3.11
C LEU A 68 -22.42 12.72 -2.24
N GLU A 69 -22.33 13.01 -0.94
CA GLU A 69 -23.44 12.98 0.02
C GLU A 69 -24.67 13.77 -0.47
N PRO A 70 -24.55 15.04 -0.93
CA PRO A 70 -25.71 15.79 -1.43
C PRO A 70 -26.29 15.23 -2.75
N LYS A 71 -25.55 14.38 -3.47
CA LYS A 71 -26.03 13.75 -4.72
C LYS A 71 -26.60 12.35 -4.55
N ILE A 72 -26.26 11.63 -3.48
CA ILE A 72 -26.59 10.20 -3.30
C ILE A 72 -27.29 9.90 -1.95
N GLY A 73 -27.10 10.70 -0.90
CA GLY A 73 -27.58 10.41 0.46
C GLY A 73 -28.93 11.06 0.82
N LYS A 74 -30.00 10.27 0.92
CA LYS A 74 -31.16 10.57 1.77
C LYS A 74 -30.90 10.01 3.15
N ASP A 75 -30.17 10.76 3.96
CA ASP A 75 -30.05 10.72 5.44
C ASP A 75 -28.59 11.02 5.82
N ALA A 76 -28.38 12.25 6.30
CA ALA A 76 -27.08 12.72 6.74
C ALA A 76 -26.64 11.94 7.99
N ILE A 77 -25.51 11.25 7.90
CA ILE A 77 -24.88 10.62 9.07
C ILE A 77 -23.91 11.66 9.63
N ILE A 78 -24.30 12.27 10.74
CA ILE A 78 -23.49 13.24 11.48
C ILE A 78 -22.23 12.52 11.96
N PRO A 79 -21.01 12.95 11.58
CA PRO A 79 -19.80 12.33 12.08
C PRO A 79 -19.63 12.68 13.56
N GLU A 80 -19.55 11.65 14.39
CA GLU A 80 -19.10 11.74 15.77
C GLU A 80 -17.63 12.20 15.74
N LYS A 81 -17.36 13.35 16.37
CA LYS A 81 -16.00 13.77 16.69
C LYS A 81 -15.41 12.74 17.64
N GLU A 82 -14.42 11.98 17.19
CA GLU A 82 -13.45 11.41 18.12
C GLU A 82 -12.43 12.51 18.45
N ASP A 83 -12.66 13.10 19.63
CA ASP A 83 -11.70 13.89 20.37
C ASP A 83 -10.52 13.00 20.84
N GLU A 84 -9.35 13.64 20.97
CA GLU A 84 -8.05 13.17 21.55
C GLU A 84 -7.00 12.51 20.63
#